data_AF-A0A2S8FTK0-F1
#
_entry.id   AF-A0A2S8FTK0-F1
#
_cell.length_a   1.000
_cell.length_b   1.000
_cell.length_c   1.000
_cell.angle_alpha   90.00
_cell.angle_beta   90.00
_cell.angle_gamma   90.00
#
_symmetry.space_group_name_H-M   'P 1'
#
loop_
_entity.id
_entity.type
_entity.pdbx_description
1 polymer ?
#
loop_
_entity_poly.entity_id
_entity_poly.type
_entity_poly.pdbx_seq_one_letter_code
_entity_poly.pdbx_strand_id
1 'polypeptide(L)'
;FSPPLQLPSPESLSDEEIHKQLWEAIQTLASKRIYLDFTDHLSDRQLFCIVKRDILTSYEKMVDLPSHTLSFNCAPPDDDPDVWLRYYASEEERHGWEEETGQPLPPFQPSPFPRNLPKSSA
;
A
#
# COMPACT_ATOMS: atom_id res chain seq x y z
N PHE A 1 -4.46 8.06 -16.75
CA PHE A 1 -3.79 9.38 -16.68
C PHE A 1 -3.51 9.86 -18.10
N SER A 2 -3.65 11.17 -18.36
CA SER A 2 -3.26 11.78 -19.65
C SER A 2 -2.48 13.06 -19.35
N PRO A 3 -1.13 13.08 -19.51
CA PRO A 3 -0.26 11.97 -19.91
C PRO A 3 -0.15 10.86 -18.81
N PRO A 4 0.40 9.67 -19.14
CA PRO A 4 0.69 8.62 -18.15
C PRO A 4 1.60 9.13 -17.02
N LEU A 5 1.25 8.87 -15.77
CA LEU A 5 2.18 9.07 -14.65
C LEU A 5 3.30 8.03 -14.78
N GLN A 6 4.52 8.50 -15.01
CA GLN A 6 5.71 7.65 -15.12
C GLN A 6 6.67 7.95 -13.99
N LEU A 7 7.07 6.89 -13.29
CA LEU A 7 8.06 6.96 -12.22
C LEU A 7 9.43 6.49 -12.72
N PRO A 8 10.54 7.18 -12.39
CA PRO A 8 11.89 6.77 -12.78
C PRO A 8 12.27 5.40 -12.20
N SER A 9 13.44 4.90 -12.60
CA SER A 9 14.01 3.73 -11.93
C SER A 9 14.31 4.05 -10.47
N PRO A 10 13.90 3.22 -9.49
CA PRO A 10 14.24 3.45 -8.09
C PRO A 10 15.76 3.39 -7.87
N GLU A 11 16.49 2.60 -8.66
CA GLU A 11 17.96 2.45 -8.55
C GLU A 11 18.73 3.72 -8.94
N SER A 12 18.12 4.60 -9.73
CA SER A 12 18.75 5.84 -10.17
C SER A 12 18.45 7.03 -9.26
N LEU A 13 17.72 6.81 -8.15
CA LEU A 13 17.25 7.86 -7.25
C LEU A 13 17.79 7.64 -5.84
N SER A 14 18.19 8.74 -5.22
CA SER A 14 18.42 8.81 -3.77
C SER A 14 17.11 8.63 -2.99
N ASP A 15 17.22 8.32 -1.69
CA ASP A 15 16.03 8.14 -0.85
C ASP A 15 15.20 9.43 -0.70
N GLU A 16 15.85 10.60 -0.69
CA GLU A 16 15.17 11.91 -0.67
C GLU A 16 14.36 12.15 -1.96
N GLU A 17 14.93 11.80 -3.12
CA GLU A 17 14.24 11.92 -4.41
C GLU A 17 13.08 10.92 -4.52
N ILE A 18 13.25 9.72 -3.98
CA ILE A 18 12.17 8.73 -3.88
C ILE A 18 11.05 9.26 -3.02
N HIS A 19 11.35 9.77 -1.83
CA HIS A 19 10.35 10.31 -0.91
C HIS A 19 9.50 11.38 -1.60
N LYS A 20 10.15 12.35 -2.26
CA LYS A 20 9.47 13.42 -2.98
C LYS A 20 8.55 12.89 -4.08
N GLN A 21 9.08 12.02 -4.94
CA GLN A 21 8.31 11.50 -6.07
C GLN A 21 7.20 10.55 -5.65
N LEU A 22 7.41 9.77 -4.59
CA LEU A 22 6.39 8.94 -4.00
C LEU A 22 5.20 9.78 -3.55
N TRP A 23 5.45 10.87 -2.83
CA TRP A 23 4.36 11.75 -2.37
C TRP A 23 3.63 12.43 -3.52
N GLU A 24 4.35 12.91 -4.54
CA GLU A 24 3.73 13.45 -5.75
C GLU A 24 2.84 12.40 -6.45
N ALA A 25 3.28 11.14 -6.50
CA ALA A 25 2.51 10.04 -7.05
C ALA A 25 1.25 9.74 -6.22
N ILE A 26 1.36 9.68 -4.89
CA ILE A 26 0.25 9.45 -3.97
C ILE A 26 -0.80 10.56 -4.10
N GLN A 27 -0.39 11.82 -4.14
CA GLN A 27 -1.33 12.94 -4.33
C GLN A 27 -2.02 12.86 -5.69
N THR A 28 -1.28 12.47 -6.73
CA THR A 28 -1.83 12.28 -8.07
C THR A 28 -2.84 11.13 -8.13
N LEU A 29 -2.56 10.01 -7.46
CA LEU A 29 -3.49 8.89 -7.29
C LEU A 29 -4.76 9.34 -6.55
N ALA A 30 -4.61 10.04 -5.43
CA ALA A 30 -5.73 10.52 -4.63
C ALA A 30 -6.63 11.50 -5.42
N SER A 31 -6.05 12.35 -6.27
CA SER A 31 -6.82 13.23 -7.18
C SER A 31 -7.71 12.48 -8.16
N LYS A 32 -7.42 11.19 -8.39
CA LYS A 32 -8.18 10.25 -9.22
C LYS A 32 -9.01 9.27 -8.38
N ARG A 33 -9.20 9.54 -7.09
CA ARG A 33 -9.89 8.68 -6.12
C ARG A 33 -9.26 7.28 -5.98
N ILE A 34 -7.95 7.20 -6.15
CA ILE A 34 -7.16 6.00 -5.89
C ILE A 34 -6.37 6.24 -4.60
N TYR A 35 -6.64 5.45 -3.58
CA TYR A 35 -6.04 5.55 -2.25
C TYR A 35 -5.22 4.29 -1.95
N LEU A 36 -4.30 4.39 -1.00
CA LEU A 36 -3.45 3.29 -0.56
C LEU A 36 -3.72 3.01 0.91
N ASP A 37 -3.94 1.74 1.24
CA ASP A 37 -4.18 1.28 2.60
C ASP A 37 -3.04 0.35 3.06
N PHE A 38 -2.82 0.31 4.37
CA PHE A 38 -1.86 -0.62 5.02
C PHE A 38 -0.43 -0.51 4.48
N THR A 39 0.10 0.71 4.42
CA THR A 39 1.42 0.95 3.83
C THR A 39 2.56 0.99 4.85
N ASP A 40 2.29 1.29 6.12
CA ASP A 40 3.27 1.70 7.15
C ASP A 40 4.39 0.69 7.47
N HIS A 41 4.25 -0.56 7.01
CA HIS A 41 5.29 -1.58 7.08
C HIS A 41 6.40 -1.41 6.01
N LEU A 42 6.12 -0.64 4.96
CA LEU A 42 7.01 -0.43 3.82
C LEU A 42 7.85 0.83 4.02
N SER A 43 9.13 0.78 3.72
CA SER A 43 9.91 2.01 3.48
C SER A 43 9.41 2.74 2.24
N ASP A 44 9.75 4.02 2.09
CA ASP A 44 9.37 4.81 0.91
C ASP A 44 9.84 4.16 -0.39
N ARG A 45 11.05 3.58 -0.39
CA ARG A 45 11.59 2.85 -1.55
C ARG A 45 10.77 1.61 -1.90
N GLN A 46 10.34 0.83 -0.90
CA GLN A 46 9.48 -0.33 -1.13
C GLN A 46 8.10 0.08 -1.63
N LEU A 47 7.48 1.08 -0.99
CA LEU A 47 6.17 1.58 -1.41
C LEU A 47 6.23 2.19 -2.83
N PHE A 48 7.30 2.92 -3.15
CA PHE A 48 7.54 3.45 -4.50
C PHE A 48 7.61 2.35 -5.55
N CYS A 49 8.29 1.23 -5.26
CA CYS A 49 8.34 0.08 -6.14
C CYS A 49 6.95 -0.53 -6.38
N ILE A 50 6.15 -0.70 -5.32
CA ILE A 50 4.78 -1.21 -5.42
C ILE A 50 3.90 -0.26 -6.26
N VAL A 51 3.95 1.05 -5.97
CA VAL A 51 3.21 2.06 -6.74
C VAL A 51 3.58 1.96 -8.22
N LYS A 52 4.86 1.92 -8.54
CA LYS A 52 5.33 1.85 -9.93
C LYS A 52 4.96 0.55 -10.62
N ARG A 53 5.21 -0.60 -9.99
CA ARG A 53 5.12 -1.93 -10.61
C ARG A 53 3.70 -2.46 -10.66
N ASP A 54 2.91 -2.22 -9.61
CA ASP A 54 1.64 -2.91 -9.39
C ASP A 54 0.47 -1.94 -9.58
N ILE A 55 0.53 -0.76 -8.97
CA ILE A 55 -0.59 0.20 -8.97
C ILE A 55 -0.66 0.96 -10.30
N LEU A 56 0.48 1.49 -10.77
CA LEU A 56 0.54 2.20 -12.05
C LEU A 56 0.47 1.29 -13.26
N THR A 57 0.47 -0.03 -13.10
CA THR A 57 0.26 -0.98 -14.21
C THR A 57 -1.10 -1.67 -14.14
N SER A 58 -1.76 -1.70 -12.98
CA SER A 58 -3.08 -2.33 -12.80
C SER A 58 -4.11 -1.79 -13.79
N TYR A 59 -4.93 -2.70 -14.34
CA TYR A 59 -6.05 -2.36 -15.22
C TYR A 59 -7.26 -1.80 -14.45
N GLU A 60 -7.35 -2.05 -13.14
CA GLU A 60 -8.46 -1.61 -12.30
C GLU A 60 -8.53 -0.07 -12.21
N LYS A 61 -7.38 0.62 -12.29
CA LYS A 61 -7.32 2.09 -12.37
C LYS A 61 -7.89 2.67 -13.68
N MET A 62 -8.14 1.83 -14.68
CA MET A 62 -8.63 2.25 -16.00
C MET A 62 -10.17 2.22 -16.09
N VAL A 63 -10.85 1.78 -15.03
CA VAL A 63 -12.31 1.80 -14.92
C VAL A 63 -12.75 3.17 -14.40
N ASP A 64 -12.96 4.12 -15.32
CA ASP A 64 -13.45 5.47 -15.00
C ASP A 64 -14.97 5.47 -14.79
N LEU A 65 -15.40 5.05 -13.60
CA LEU A 65 -16.79 5.14 -13.17
C LEU A 65 -16.96 6.33 -12.21
N PRO A 66 -17.93 7.24 -12.43
CA PRO A 66 -18.04 8.51 -11.69
C PRO A 66 -18.13 8.41 -10.16
N SER A 67 -18.56 7.27 -9.63
CA SER A 67 -18.75 7.00 -8.20
C SER A 67 -17.74 6.03 -7.60
N HIS A 68 -16.80 5.48 -8.39
CA HIS A 68 -15.90 4.46 -7.90
C HIS A 68 -14.70 5.10 -7.21
N THR A 69 -14.51 4.74 -5.94
CA THR A 69 -13.27 4.98 -5.21
C THR A 69 -12.53 3.66 -5.13
N LEU A 70 -11.23 3.69 -5.44
CA LEU A 70 -10.38 2.51 -5.43
C LEU A 70 -9.38 2.62 -4.28
N SER A 71 -9.31 1.61 -3.42
CA SER A 71 -8.28 1.48 -2.38
C SER A 71 -7.40 0.27 -2.70
N PHE A 72 -6.10 0.49 -2.82
CA PHE A 72 -5.13 -0.59 -2.94
C PHE A 72 -4.65 -1.02 -1.56
N ASN A 73 -4.97 -2.25 -1.18
CA ASN A 73 -4.42 -2.88 0.02
C ASN A 73 -2.95 -3.26 -0.24
N CYS A 74 -2.02 -2.62 0.46
CA CYS A 74 -0.58 -2.90 0.34
C CYS A 74 -0.08 -4.01 1.28
N ALA A 75 -0.97 -4.64 2.04
CA ALA A 75 -0.72 -5.82 2.87
C ALA A 75 -1.86 -6.85 2.72
N PRO A 76 -2.11 -7.38 1.49
CA PRO A 76 -3.19 -8.32 1.27
C PRO A 76 -2.94 -9.63 2.05
N PRO A 77 -3.87 -10.07 2.92
CA PRO A 77 -3.66 -11.22 3.79
C PRO A 77 -3.69 -12.57 3.04
N ASP A 78 -4.24 -12.61 1.81
CA ASP A 78 -4.48 -13.86 1.07
C ASP A 78 -3.21 -14.48 0.47
N ASP A 79 -2.19 -13.66 0.16
CA ASP A 79 -0.92 -14.14 -0.42
C ASP A 79 0.17 -14.39 0.64
N ASP A 80 0.26 -13.50 1.64
CA ASP A 80 1.20 -13.60 2.76
C ASP A 80 0.56 -13.00 4.04
N PRO A 81 -0.02 -13.84 4.92
CA PRO A 81 -0.68 -13.35 6.12
C PRO A 81 0.33 -12.80 7.15
N ASP A 82 1.64 -13.07 7.03
CA ASP A 82 2.64 -12.62 8.01
C ASP A 82 2.63 -11.09 8.12
N VAL A 83 2.57 -10.37 7.00
CA VAL A 83 2.51 -8.90 7.00
C VAL A 83 1.28 -8.39 7.74
N TRP A 84 0.11 -8.96 7.44
CA TRP A 84 -1.14 -8.57 8.11
C TRP A 84 -1.07 -8.86 9.61
N LEU A 85 -0.73 -10.10 9.98
CA LEU A 85 -0.65 -10.55 11.37
C LEU A 85 0.39 -9.76 12.17
N ARG A 86 1.52 -9.41 11.57
CA ARG A 86 2.62 -8.71 12.23
C ARG A 86 2.29 -7.25 12.52
N TYR A 87 1.68 -6.54 11.59
CA TYR A 87 1.61 -5.06 11.63
C TYR A 87 0.20 -4.49 11.79
N TYR A 88 -0.85 -5.22 11.38
CA TYR A 88 -2.20 -4.65 11.21
C TYR A 88 -3.30 -5.40 11.94
N ALA A 89 -3.16 -6.72 12.08
CA ALA A 89 -4.16 -7.55 12.74
C ALA A 89 -4.33 -7.16 14.21
N SER A 90 -5.57 -7.06 14.64
CA SER A 90 -5.96 -7.00 16.04
C SER A 90 -5.61 -8.30 16.77
N GLU A 91 -5.63 -8.24 18.10
CA GLU A 91 -5.44 -9.42 18.95
C GLU A 91 -6.50 -10.50 18.66
N GLU A 92 -7.75 -10.10 18.44
CA GLU A 92 -8.86 -11.00 18.08
C GLU A 92 -8.60 -11.71 16.73
N GLU A 93 -8.21 -10.97 15.69
CA GLU A 93 -7.89 -11.55 14.37
C GLU A 93 -6.69 -12.51 14.45
N ARG A 94 -5.68 -12.18 15.27
CA ARG A 94 -4.52 -13.05 15.49
C ARG A 94 -4.92 -14.35 16.18
N HIS A 95 -5.74 -14.29 17.24
CA HIS A 95 -6.23 -15.49 17.90
C HIS A 95 -7.09 -16.34 16.97
N GLY A 96 -8.00 -15.74 16.22
CA GLY A 96 -8.83 -16.46 15.25
C GLY A 96 -7.99 -17.20 14.21
N TRP A 97 -6.95 -16.56 13.68
CA TRP A 97 -6.05 -17.18 12.71
C TRP A 97 -5.25 -18.36 13.30
N GLU A 98 -4.75 -18.23 14.54
CA GLU A 98 -4.03 -19.31 15.24
C GLU A 98 -4.94 -20.51 15.50
N GLU A 99 -6.19 -20.28 15.94
CA GLU A 99 -7.17 -21.33 16.16
C GLU A 99 -7.57 -22.05 14.87
N GLU A 100 -7.75 -21.31 13.78
CA GLU A 100 -8.16 -21.85 12.47
C GLU A 100 -7.04 -22.66 11.81
N THR A 101 -5.81 -22.15 11.85
CA THR A 101 -4.68 -22.73 11.09
C THR A 101 -3.79 -23.66 11.92
N GLY A 102 -3.79 -23.51 13.24
CA GLY A 102 -2.85 -24.19 14.15
C GLY A 102 -1.39 -23.79 13.95
N GLN A 103 -1.11 -22.74 13.17
CA GLN A 103 0.24 -22.26 12.89
C GLN A 103 0.69 -21.23 13.93
N PRO A 104 2.01 -21.14 14.23
CA PRO A 104 2.51 -20.16 15.19
C PRO A 104 2.32 -18.74 14.66
N LEU A 105 1.86 -17.84 15.52
CA LEU A 105 1.74 -16.43 15.18
C LEU A 105 3.11 -15.76 15.00
N PRO A 106 3.29 -14.91 13.97
CA PRO A 106 4.46 -14.05 13.90
C PRO A 106 4.46 -13.06 15.07
N PRO A 107 5.63 -12.57 15.52
CA PRO A 107 5.69 -11.58 16.59
C PRO A 107 4.97 -10.30 16.14
N PHE A 108 4.12 -9.75 16.99
CA PHE A 108 3.53 -8.43 16.73
C PHE A 108 4.62 -7.37 16.70
N GLN A 109 4.54 -6.44 15.74
CA GLN A 109 5.47 -5.33 15.62
C GLN A 109 4.74 -4.04 15.25
N PRO A 110 5.10 -2.89 15.86
CA PRO A 110 4.61 -1.61 15.37
C PRO A 110 5.12 -1.37 13.95
N SER A 111 4.28 -0.76 13.12
CA SER A 111 4.68 -0.41 11.76
C SER A 111 5.85 0.59 11.77
N PRO A 112 6.98 0.31 11.10
CA PRO A 112 8.20 1.11 11.15
C PRO A 112 8.11 2.50 10.49
N PHE A 113 7.21 2.71 9.53
CA PHE A 113 7.13 3.92 8.73
C PHE A 113 5.72 4.54 8.77
N PRO A 114 5.28 5.05 9.94
CA PRO A 114 3.96 5.65 10.07
C PRO A 114 3.82 6.87 9.14
N ARG A 115 2.71 6.94 8.40
CA ARG A 115 2.46 8.04 7.46
C ARG A 115 1.01 8.47 7.40
N ASN A 116 0.80 9.75 7.07
CA ASN A 116 -0.53 10.33 6.93
C ASN A 116 -0.89 10.46 5.44
N LEU A 117 -1.38 9.36 4.86
CA LEU A 117 -1.84 9.34 3.46
C LEU A 117 -3.21 10.02 3.30
N PRO A 118 -3.52 10.56 2.11
CA PRO A 118 -4.91 10.83 1.74
C PRO A 118 -5.76 9.58 1.93
N LYS A 119 -6.95 9.74 2.48
CA LYS A 119 -7.92 8.66 2.67
C LYS A 119 -9.17 8.99 1.87
N SER A 120 -9.89 7.96 1.45
CA SER A 120 -11.25 8.15 0.96
C SER A 120 -12.07 8.72 2.11
N SER A 121 -12.69 9.89 1.89
CA SER A 121 -13.73 10.37 2.78
C SER A 121 -14.90 9.39 2.66
N ALA A 122 -15.12 8.59 3.70
CA ALA A 122 -16.32 7.77 3.84
C ALA A 122 -17.57 8.64 3.92
#